data_AF-A0AA43CTK4-F1
#
_entry.id   AF-A0AA43CTK4-F1
#
_cell.length_a   1.000
_cell.length_b   1.000
_cell.length_c   1.000
_cell.angle_alpha   90.00
_cell.angle_beta   90.00
_cell.angle_gamma   90.00
#
_symmetry.space_group_name_H-M   'P 1'
#
loop_
_entity.id
_entity.type
_entity.pdbx_description
1 polymer ?
#
loop_
_entity_poly.entity_id
_entity_poly.type
_entity_poly.pdbx_seq_one_letter_code
_entity_poly.pdbx_strand_id
1 'polypeptide(L)'
;MKQSVYSLWALLIASALLLTPLSWAKDESSATAGPETPEHVVGQDSYPFDTADPRRKDKPPIELPDSVAPKLELLTPEEREFLLSSDARPFTGPAEETVEELQERTPAEVKAWVNAMQQSVEHQRYVEGRDSPSIPFNTSSPDFNAWRTLRPRSMDPQREPGPIPLGRYNGKGGPPTFGGFPLALTKADLVAGEIDVAILGAPLNMGSRWRDSGERATAELRLYGWPMGGLDQYVQVEAGEVLNVVDYGDVAVDNASTERSMRHVREIVREIVEAGAVPMIVGGDHSLEYPNVAALADVYGKEKVSVIHFDSHYDAWWGWSSHLINHGYPVYRLINEGHVRAADYIQVGLRSAGPDKSGFEWMREQGMRYHTMAEIERRGWPAVIDRVVAEASEEGRKIHISFDIDVLDPAFMVATGTPVPGGLTMREAIMIVRRLCAESNVVGFDLVELHPALDPTYKTSLNSAHIVKACLTGLAMNEEGLDAKHYLSPLSSEHAIDDYYGDQQQFLEATAAEQEDDLEE
;
A
#
# COMPACT_ATOMS: atom_id res chain seq x y z
N MET A 1 50.97 -45.84 -26.76
CA MET A 1 51.45 -46.82 -25.77
C MET A 1 50.61 -46.59 -24.51
N LYS A 2 49.58 -47.39 -24.21
CA LYS A 2 49.58 -48.55 -23.28
C LYS A 2 50.22 -48.14 -21.92
N GLN A 3 49.60 -48.22 -20.74
CA GLN A 3 48.54 -49.08 -20.19
C GLN A 3 48.04 -48.56 -18.81
N SER A 4 46.93 -49.16 -18.34
CA SER A 4 46.58 -49.53 -16.93
C SER A 4 45.90 -48.47 -16.04
N VAL A 5 44.82 -48.71 -15.27
CA VAL A 5 44.03 -49.89 -14.84
C VAL A 5 42.63 -49.36 -14.48
N TYR A 6 41.52 -49.98 -14.92
CA TYR A 6 40.25 -50.05 -14.15
C TYR A 6 39.37 -51.18 -14.70
N SER A 7 39.15 -52.19 -13.86
CA SER A 7 38.14 -53.26 -13.93
C SER A 7 37.25 -53.03 -12.69
N LEU A 8 35.92 -53.15 -12.72
CA LEU A 8 35.15 -54.35 -13.01
C LEU A 8 33.72 -54.00 -13.48
N TRP A 9 33.20 -54.87 -14.34
CA TRP A 9 31.83 -54.92 -14.85
C TRP A 9 30.91 -55.78 -13.97
N ALA A 10 29.61 -55.53 -14.19
CA ALA A 10 28.40 -56.10 -13.61
C ALA A 10 28.27 -57.64 -13.55
N LEU A 11 27.46 -58.11 -12.59
CA LEU A 11 26.55 -59.23 -12.80
C LEU A 11 25.29 -59.08 -11.94
N LEU A 12 24.19 -59.57 -12.50
CA LEU A 12 22.79 -59.24 -12.26
C LEU A 12 22.06 -60.54 -11.90
N ILE A 13 20.98 -60.42 -11.11
CA ILE A 13 19.73 -61.22 -11.11
C ILE A 13 19.35 -62.01 -9.82
N ALA A 14 18.16 -61.60 -9.33
CA ALA A 14 17.06 -62.31 -8.66
C ALA A 14 17.11 -62.63 -7.16
N SER A 15 16.21 -61.97 -6.42
CA SER A 15 15.14 -62.64 -5.64
C SER A 15 14.01 -61.65 -5.31
N ALA A 16 12.77 -62.13 -5.44
CA ALA A 16 11.46 -61.46 -5.35
C ALA A 16 11.13 -60.87 -3.95
N LEU A 17 10.52 -59.68 -3.82
CA LEU A 17 9.08 -59.32 -3.96
C LEU A 17 8.19 -59.96 -2.89
N LEU A 18 7.78 -59.18 -1.88
CA LEU A 18 6.50 -59.24 -1.12
C LEU A 18 6.45 -58.08 -0.10
N LEU A 19 5.78 -56.97 -0.43
CA LEU A 19 5.33 -55.98 0.55
C LEU A 19 3.89 -55.55 0.20
N THR A 20 3.00 -55.80 1.15
CA THR A 20 1.58 -55.42 1.21
C THR A 20 1.40 -53.92 1.49
N PRO A 21 0.32 -53.27 1.03
CA PRO A 21 0.09 -51.86 1.30
C PRO A 21 -0.55 -51.69 2.70
N LEU A 22 0.07 -50.90 3.57
CA LEU A 22 -0.57 -50.40 4.78
C LEU A 22 -1.32 -49.11 4.43
N SER A 23 -2.64 -49.18 4.45
CA SER A 23 -3.52 -48.01 4.44
C SER A 23 -3.44 -47.32 5.80
N TRP A 24 -3.04 -46.05 5.84
CA TRP A 24 -3.29 -45.18 6.99
C TRP A 24 -4.33 -44.14 6.61
N ALA A 25 -5.42 -44.17 7.37
CA ALA A 25 -6.57 -43.31 7.25
C ALA A 25 -6.17 -41.84 7.43
N LYS A 26 -6.74 -40.96 6.61
CA LYS A 26 -6.77 -39.52 6.87
C LYS A 26 -7.80 -39.28 7.97
N ASP A 27 -7.34 -38.74 9.09
CA ASP A 27 -8.20 -38.04 10.05
C ASP A 27 -8.69 -36.76 9.38
N GLU A 28 -9.98 -36.71 9.09
CA GLU A 28 -10.72 -35.48 8.80
C GLU A 28 -11.35 -34.99 10.11
N SER A 29 -10.73 -34.05 10.81
CA SER A 29 -11.46 -32.99 11.54
C SER A 29 -10.51 -31.93 12.12
N SER A 30 -10.95 -30.68 11.99
CA SER A 30 -10.45 -29.45 12.61
C SER A 30 -9.06 -28.94 12.20
N ALA A 31 -8.99 -28.34 11.01
CA ALA A 31 -8.18 -27.14 10.79
C ALA A 31 -9.06 -26.15 10.02
N THR A 32 -9.30 -24.99 10.59
CA THR A 32 -9.91 -23.84 9.93
C THR A 32 -9.02 -23.46 8.75
N ALA A 33 -9.35 -23.97 7.56
CA ALA A 33 -8.73 -23.56 6.32
C ALA A 33 -9.10 -22.08 6.11
N GLY A 34 -8.14 -21.19 6.35
CA GLY A 34 -8.20 -19.84 5.80
C GLY A 34 -8.30 -19.94 4.27
N PRO A 35 -8.90 -18.95 3.59
CA PRO A 35 -9.04 -18.98 2.14
C PRO A 35 -7.67 -19.18 1.49
N GLU A 36 -7.53 -20.23 0.67
CA GLU A 36 -6.37 -20.38 -0.20
C GLU A 36 -6.35 -19.18 -1.14
N THR A 37 -5.29 -18.37 -1.04
CA THR A 37 -5.12 -17.20 -1.89
C THR A 37 -5.01 -17.66 -3.34
N PRO A 38 -5.90 -17.20 -4.24
CA PRO A 38 -5.87 -17.57 -5.65
C PRO A 38 -4.52 -17.23 -6.29
N GLU A 39 -4.01 -18.10 -7.17
CA GLU A 39 -3.10 -17.64 -8.22
C GLU A 39 -3.79 -16.45 -8.92
N HIS A 40 -3.05 -15.36 -9.19
CA HIS A 40 -3.62 -14.08 -9.62
C HIS A 40 -4.69 -14.27 -10.71
N VAL A 41 -5.69 -13.40 -10.70
CA VAL A 41 -6.70 -13.37 -11.77
C VAL A 41 -6.11 -12.59 -12.93
N VAL A 42 -5.65 -13.26 -14.00
CA VAL A 42 -5.81 -12.64 -15.32
C VAL A 42 -6.55 -13.55 -16.28
N GLY A 43 -7.51 -12.94 -16.97
CA GLY A 43 -8.10 -13.48 -18.18
C GLY A 43 -9.02 -14.68 -17.96
N GLN A 44 -10.32 -14.41 -18.12
CA GLN A 44 -11.44 -15.35 -18.28
C GLN A 44 -12.07 -15.97 -17.03
N ASP A 45 -11.37 -16.07 -15.90
CA ASP A 45 -11.99 -16.56 -14.66
C ASP A 45 -12.73 -15.43 -13.91
N SER A 46 -13.89 -15.77 -13.34
CA SER A 46 -14.64 -14.86 -12.45
C SER A 46 -13.77 -14.45 -11.27
N TYR A 47 -13.85 -13.20 -10.84
CA TYR A 47 -13.14 -12.74 -9.65
C TYR A 47 -13.50 -13.66 -8.46
N PRO A 48 -12.51 -14.22 -7.73
CA PRO A 48 -12.73 -15.32 -6.79
C PRO A 48 -13.45 -14.92 -5.50
N PHE A 49 -13.80 -13.64 -5.36
CA PHE A 49 -14.49 -13.08 -4.21
C PHE A 49 -15.74 -12.33 -4.64
N ASP A 50 -16.69 -12.18 -3.71
CA ASP A 50 -17.87 -11.35 -3.94
C ASP A 50 -17.46 -9.91 -4.24
N THR A 51 -17.91 -9.39 -5.38
CA THR A 51 -17.63 -8.03 -5.85
C THR A 51 -18.66 -7.02 -5.31
N ALA A 52 -19.73 -7.50 -4.65
CA ALA A 52 -20.62 -6.64 -3.90
C ALA A 52 -19.96 -6.16 -2.60
N ASP A 53 -20.19 -4.90 -2.25
CA ASP A 53 -19.75 -4.37 -0.95
C ASP A 53 -20.67 -4.90 0.17
N PRO A 54 -20.19 -5.76 1.09
CA PRO A 54 -21.01 -6.30 2.16
C PRO A 54 -21.50 -5.23 3.15
N ARG A 55 -20.89 -4.03 3.14
CA ARG A 55 -21.27 -2.90 3.98
C ARG A 55 -22.47 -2.13 3.41
N ARG A 56 -22.76 -2.30 2.11
CA ARG A 56 -23.89 -1.64 1.45
C ARG A 56 -25.20 -2.28 1.90
N LYS A 57 -25.84 -1.67 2.90
CA LYS A 57 -27.17 -2.06 3.37
C LYS A 57 -28.24 -1.47 2.46
N ASP A 58 -29.25 -2.27 2.13
CA ASP A 58 -30.45 -1.76 1.50
C ASP A 58 -31.13 -0.73 2.39
N LYS A 59 -31.50 0.40 1.80
CA LYS A 59 -32.31 1.39 2.50
C LYS A 59 -33.69 0.78 2.74
N PRO A 60 -34.31 0.98 3.92
CA PRO A 60 -35.62 0.43 4.21
C PRO A 60 -36.65 0.90 3.17
N PRO A 61 -37.70 0.14 2.87
CA PRO A 61 -38.71 0.58 1.92
C PRO A 61 -39.34 1.93 2.32
N ILE A 62 -39.73 2.74 1.35
CA ILE A 62 -40.46 3.97 1.63
C ILE A 62 -41.87 3.63 2.13
N GLU A 63 -42.29 4.23 3.24
CA GLU A 63 -43.69 4.15 3.69
C GLU A 63 -44.50 5.24 2.97
N LEU A 64 -45.48 4.82 2.18
CA LEU A 64 -46.36 5.75 1.45
C LEU A 64 -47.66 6.00 2.23
N PRO A 65 -48.12 7.25 2.33
CA PRO A 65 -49.40 7.56 2.96
C PRO A 65 -50.59 7.07 2.12
N ASP A 66 -51.72 6.79 2.76
CA ASP A 66 -52.96 6.36 2.07
C ASP A 66 -53.41 7.34 0.97
N SER A 67 -53.03 8.62 1.08
CA SER A 67 -53.37 9.67 0.12
C SER A 67 -52.83 9.43 -1.28
N VAL A 68 -51.72 8.68 -1.44
CA VAL A 68 -51.14 8.37 -2.76
C VAL A 68 -51.62 7.03 -3.32
N ALA A 69 -52.39 6.23 -2.57
CA ALA A 69 -52.87 4.92 -3.03
C ALA A 69 -53.59 4.95 -4.40
N PRO A 70 -54.46 5.95 -4.71
CA PRO A 70 -55.09 6.05 -6.03
C PRO A 70 -54.09 6.28 -7.17
N LYS A 71 -52.93 6.90 -6.88
CA LYS A 71 -51.88 7.18 -7.88
C LYS A 71 -51.17 5.92 -8.36
N LEU A 72 -51.20 4.86 -7.56
CA LEU A 72 -50.50 3.60 -7.81
C LEU A 72 -51.39 2.56 -8.52
N GLU A 73 -52.64 2.90 -8.88
CA GLU A 73 -53.62 1.93 -9.38
C GLU A 73 -53.19 1.21 -10.67
N LEU A 74 -52.41 1.88 -11.52
CA LEU A 74 -51.91 1.34 -12.79
C LEU A 74 -50.61 0.54 -12.66
N LEU A 75 -49.99 0.53 -11.47
CA LEU A 75 -48.75 -0.19 -11.23
C LEU A 75 -49.01 -1.67 -10.93
N THR A 76 -48.16 -2.56 -11.45
CA THR A 76 -48.15 -3.97 -11.03
C THR A 76 -47.59 -4.09 -9.60
N PRO A 77 -47.76 -5.24 -8.92
CA PRO A 77 -47.13 -5.46 -7.62
C PRO A 77 -45.61 -5.25 -7.64
N GLU A 78 -44.92 -5.72 -8.69
CA GLU A 78 -43.47 -5.63 -8.85
C GLU A 78 -43.00 -4.17 -9.06
N GLU A 79 -43.77 -3.39 -9.82
CA GLU A 79 -43.48 -1.96 -10.03
C GLU A 79 -43.68 -1.14 -8.76
N ARG A 80 -44.67 -1.50 -7.93
CA ARG A 80 -44.84 -0.88 -6.60
C ARG A 80 -43.66 -1.25 -5.71
N GLU A 81 -43.26 -2.52 -5.67
CA GLU A 81 -42.11 -2.96 -4.90
C GLU A 81 -40.84 -2.23 -5.33
N PHE A 82 -40.60 -2.09 -6.64
CA PHE A 82 -39.48 -1.31 -7.17
C PHE A 82 -39.53 0.16 -6.74
N LEU A 83 -40.68 0.83 -6.85
CA LEU A 83 -40.84 2.24 -6.44
C LEU A 83 -40.48 2.45 -4.96
N LEU A 84 -40.75 1.46 -4.11
CA LEU A 84 -40.43 1.52 -2.68
C LEU A 84 -38.99 1.10 -2.36
N SER A 85 -38.29 0.48 -3.30
CA SER A 85 -36.97 -0.10 -3.10
C SER A 85 -35.84 0.94 -2.99
N SER A 86 -34.67 0.48 -2.56
CA SER A 86 -33.43 1.26 -2.55
C SER A 86 -32.99 1.70 -3.97
N ASP A 87 -33.34 0.93 -5.00
CA ASP A 87 -32.95 1.17 -6.40
C ASP A 87 -33.70 2.34 -7.05
N ALA A 88 -34.92 2.66 -6.61
CA ALA A 88 -35.66 3.81 -7.12
C ALA A 88 -35.18 5.15 -6.52
N ARG A 89 -34.56 5.12 -5.33
CA ARG A 89 -34.22 6.33 -4.57
C ARG A 89 -33.31 7.34 -5.28
N PRO A 90 -32.33 6.95 -6.11
CA PRO A 90 -31.55 7.93 -6.89
C PRO A 90 -32.40 8.80 -7.82
N PHE A 91 -33.62 8.36 -8.17
CA PHE A 91 -34.52 9.05 -9.07
C PHE A 91 -35.66 9.78 -8.34
N THR A 92 -36.05 9.31 -7.15
CA THR A 92 -37.19 9.86 -6.39
C THR A 92 -36.78 10.74 -5.21
N GLY A 93 -35.51 10.71 -4.80
CA GLY A 93 -35.03 11.45 -3.63
C GLY A 93 -35.44 10.82 -2.29
N PRO A 94 -35.42 11.60 -1.19
CA PRO A 94 -35.96 11.20 0.10
C PRO A 94 -37.45 10.82 0.04
N ALA A 95 -37.94 10.18 1.11
CA ALA A 95 -39.33 9.71 1.19
C ALA A 95 -40.36 10.86 1.03
N GLU A 96 -40.07 12.03 1.61
CA GLU A 96 -40.94 13.21 1.53
C GLU A 96 -41.07 13.72 0.09
N GLU A 97 -39.95 13.92 -0.61
CA GLU A 97 -39.93 14.30 -2.03
C GLU A 97 -40.62 13.25 -2.90
N THR A 98 -40.41 11.95 -2.62
CA THR A 98 -41.10 10.88 -3.35
C THR A 98 -42.62 10.98 -3.22
N VAL A 99 -43.13 11.29 -2.02
CA VAL A 99 -44.57 11.47 -1.78
C VAL A 99 -45.10 12.71 -2.48
N GLU A 100 -44.38 13.83 -2.44
CA GLU A 100 -44.75 15.07 -3.15
C GLU A 100 -44.84 14.83 -4.67
N GLU A 101 -43.82 14.22 -5.26
CA GLU A 101 -43.77 13.89 -6.68
C GLU A 101 -44.93 12.95 -7.09
N LEU A 102 -45.32 12.00 -6.24
CA LEU A 102 -46.47 11.13 -6.47
C LEU A 102 -47.81 11.88 -6.40
N GLN A 103 -47.95 12.86 -5.51
CA GLN A 103 -49.17 13.65 -5.37
C GLN A 103 -49.42 14.53 -6.59
N GLU A 104 -48.36 15.11 -7.16
CA GLU A 104 -48.43 16.01 -8.31
C GLU A 104 -48.68 15.30 -9.65
N ARG A 105 -48.40 13.99 -9.74
CA ARG A 105 -48.59 13.18 -10.97
C ARG A 105 -49.96 12.52 -11.04
N THR A 106 -50.45 12.29 -12.26
CA THR A 106 -51.57 11.38 -12.54
C THR A 106 -51.13 9.91 -12.48
N PRO A 107 -52.04 8.94 -12.32
CA PRO A 107 -51.66 7.52 -12.32
C PRO A 107 -50.88 7.06 -13.57
N ALA A 108 -51.20 7.63 -14.74
CA ALA A 108 -50.49 7.34 -15.99
C ALA A 108 -49.06 7.90 -16.00
N GLU A 109 -48.86 9.10 -15.44
CA GLU A 109 -47.52 9.70 -15.29
C GLU A 109 -46.68 8.96 -14.26
N VAL A 110 -47.28 8.49 -13.15
CA VAL A 110 -46.59 7.62 -12.19
C VAL A 110 -46.14 6.32 -12.85
N LYS A 111 -47.01 5.68 -13.64
CA LYS A 111 -46.64 4.47 -14.41
C LYS A 111 -45.49 4.74 -15.37
N ALA A 112 -45.55 5.82 -16.15
CA ALA A 112 -44.48 6.17 -17.07
C ALA A 112 -43.16 6.46 -16.34
N TRP A 113 -43.23 7.13 -15.18
CA TRP A 113 -42.08 7.44 -14.35
C TRP A 113 -41.42 6.18 -13.78
N VAL A 114 -42.21 5.26 -13.20
CA VAL A 114 -41.69 3.98 -12.70
C VAL A 114 -41.05 3.15 -13.80
N ASN A 115 -41.69 3.05 -14.96
CA ASN A 115 -41.11 2.35 -16.11
C ASN A 115 -39.78 2.97 -16.56
N ALA A 116 -39.69 4.31 -16.61
CA ALA A 116 -38.46 5.01 -16.98
C ALA A 116 -37.33 4.78 -15.96
N MET A 117 -37.66 4.74 -14.66
CA MET A 117 -36.71 4.40 -13.60
C MET A 117 -36.23 2.96 -13.72
N GLN A 118 -37.13 1.99 -13.87
CA GLN A 118 -36.77 0.57 -14.06
C GLN A 118 -35.88 0.38 -15.29
N GLN A 119 -36.22 1.02 -16.41
CA GLN A 119 -35.41 0.96 -17.63
C GLN A 119 -34.03 1.58 -17.41
N SER A 120 -33.93 2.67 -16.66
CA SER A 120 -32.65 3.30 -16.32
C SER A 120 -31.78 2.37 -15.48
N VAL A 121 -32.35 1.70 -14.48
CA VAL A 121 -31.64 0.71 -13.66
C VAL A 121 -31.19 -0.50 -14.48
N GLU A 122 -32.05 -1.01 -15.38
CA GLU A 122 -31.71 -2.13 -16.28
C GLU A 122 -30.60 -1.75 -17.28
N HIS A 123 -30.56 -0.51 -17.76
CA HIS A 123 -29.49 0.00 -18.61
C HIS A 123 -28.15 0.16 -17.87
N GLN A 124 -28.18 0.39 -16.56
CA GLN A 124 -26.95 0.50 -15.74
C GLN A 124 -26.35 -0.87 -15.39
N ARG A 125 -27.18 -1.90 -15.22
CA ARG A 125 -26.72 -3.24 -14.81
C ARG A 125 -26.00 -3.93 -15.96
N TYR A 126 -24.97 -4.71 -15.62
CA TYR A 126 -24.32 -5.61 -16.55
C TYR A 126 -25.32 -6.66 -17.07
N VAL A 127 -25.40 -6.84 -18.39
CA VAL A 127 -26.24 -7.86 -19.04
C VAL A 127 -25.37 -8.72 -19.94
N GLU A 128 -25.29 -10.01 -19.62
CA GLU A 128 -24.56 -10.99 -20.42
C GLU A 128 -25.08 -11.02 -21.87
N GLY A 129 -24.17 -10.99 -22.84
CA GLY A 129 -24.48 -10.94 -24.27
C GLY A 129 -24.77 -9.54 -24.83
N ARG A 130 -25.15 -8.56 -23.99
CA ARG A 130 -25.19 -7.14 -24.36
C ARG A 130 -23.85 -6.47 -24.08
N ASP A 131 -23.32 -6.70 -22.89
CA ASP A 131 -22.12 -6.04 -22.38
C ASP A 131 -20.95 -7.03 -22.32
N SER A 132 -19.77 -6.58 -22.75
CA SER A 132 -18.54 -7.37 -22.61
C SER A 132 -17.91 -7.09 -21.24
N PRO A 133 -17.68 -8.09 -20.38
CA PRO A 133 -17.12 -7.87 -19.03
C PRO A 133 -15.64 -7.48 -19.08
N SER A 134 -15.00 -7.69 -20.23
CA SER A 134 -13.63 -7.26 -20.52
C SER A 134 -13.49 -6.97 -22.01
N ILE A 135 -12.55 -6.09 -22.38
CA ILE A 135 -12.14 -5.95 -23.78
C ILE A 135 -11.07 -7.01 -24.03
N PRO A 136 -11.28 -7.98 -24.94
CA PRO A 136 -10.28 -9.01 -25.21
C PRO A 136 -8.99 -8.39 -25.73
N PHE A 137 -7.86 -8.76 -25.16
CA PHE A 137 -6.57 -8.35 -25.70
C PHE A 137 -6.29 -9.05 -27.04
N ASN A 138 -5.58 -8.38 -27.94
CA ASN A 138 -5.02 -9.02 -29.13
C ASN A 138 -3.85 -9.94 -28.75
N THR A 139 -4.16 -11.18 -28.36
CA THR A 139 -3.16 -12.20 -27.95
C THR A 139 -2.27 -12.69 -29.09
N SER A 140 -2.61 -12.36 -30.35
CA SER A 140 -1.77 -12.64 -31.52
C SER A 140 -0.76 -11.53 -31.83
N SER A 141 -0.80 -10.40 -31.13
CA SER A 141 0.14 -9.29 -31.33
C SER A 141 1.58 -9.75 -31.02
N PRO A 142 2.55 -9.51 -31.92
CA PRO A 142 3.95 -9.80 -31.62
C PRO A 142 4.49 -8.95 -30.46
N ASP A 143 3.86 -7.81 -30.18
CA ASP A 143 4.26 -6.88 -29.12
C ASP A 143 3.51 -7.12 -27.79
N PHE A 144 2.71 -8.19 -27.69
CA PHE A 144 1.84 -8.42 -26.53
C PHE A 144 2.59 -8.31 -25.19
N ASN A 145 3.79 -8.90 -25.08
CA ASN A 145 4.63 -8.81 -23.88
C ASN A 145 5.85 -7.90 -24.04
N ALA A 146 5.96 -7.13 -25.13
CA ALA A 146 7.17 -6.36 -25.43
C ALA A 146 7.54 -5.37 -24.31
N TRP A 147 6.55 -4.74 -23.68
CA TRP A 147 6.74 -3.76 -22.61
C TRP A 147 7.47 -4.30 -21.37
N ARG A 148 7.31 -5.59 -21.03
CA ARG A 148 7.96 -6.25 -19.88
C ARG A 148 9.03 -7.26 -20.27
N THR A 149 9.36 -7.38 -21.55
CA THR A 149 10.35 -8.35 -22.00
C THR A 149 11.74 -7.86 -21.63
N LEU A 150 12.39 -8.54 -20.69
CA LEU A 150 13.76 -8.25 -20.32
C LEU A 150 14.70 -8.56 -21.49
N ARG A 151 15.58 -7.60 -21.81
CA ARG A 151 16.66 -7.80 -22.76
C ARG A 151 17.63 -8.86 -22.20
N PRO A 152 17.92 -9.96 -22.91
CA PRO A 152 18.87 -10.96 -22.43
C PRO A 152 20.26 -10.36 -22.20
N ARG A 153 20.83 -10.57 -21.02
CA ARG A 153 22.15 -10.05 -20.64
C ARG A 153 23.29 -10.53 -21.55
N SER A 154 23.11 -11.66 -22.23
CA SER A 154 24.05 -12.14 -23.26
C SER A 154 24.18 -11.18 -24.46
N MET A 155 23.25 -10.24 -24.63
CA MET A 155 23.28 -9.21 -25.67
C MET A 155 23.95 -7.89 -25.22
N ASP A 156 24.36 -7.80 -23.95
CA ASP A 156 24.98 -6.62 -23.38
C ASP A 156 26.49 -6.82 -23.24
N PRO A 157 27.29 -5.75 -23.14
CA PRO A 157 28.70 -5.86 -22.80
C PRO A 157 28.89 -6.65 -21.51
N GLN A 158 29.84 -7.60 -21.53
CA GLN A 158 30.16 -8.41 -20.37
C GLN A 158 30.70 -7.53 -19.25
N ARG A 159 30.15 -7.70 -18.04
CA ARG A 159 30.62 -7.08 -16.81
C ARG A 159 30.38 -8.03 -15.66
N GLU A 160 31.17 -7.89 -14.61
CA GLU A 160 30.88 -8.55 -13.34
C GLU A 160 29.60 -7.97 -12.73
N PRO A 161 28.78 -8.80 -12.05
CA PRO A 161 27.66 -8.32 -11.26
C PRO A 161 28.11 -7.34 -10.17
N GLY A 162 27.28 -6.33 -9.91
CA GLY A 162 27.49 -5.35 -8.85
C GLY A 162 26.99 -3.95 -9.22
N PRO A 163 26.95 -3.02 -8.26
CA PRO A 163 26.49 -1.66 -8.48
C PRO A 163 27.40 -0.89 -9.45
N ILE A 164 26.80 0.01 -10.24
CA ILE A 164 27.46 0.76 -11.30
C ILE A 164 27.51 2.24 -10.89
N PRO A 165 28.69 2.77 -10.52
CA PRO A 165 28.85 4.20 -10.30
C PRO A 165 28.72 4.95 -11.63
N LEU A 166 27.74 5.85 -11.74
CA LEU A 166 27.50 6.62 -12.97
C LEU A 166 28.23 7.96 -13.01
N GLY A 167 28.76 8.42 -11.88
CA GLY A 167 29.45 9.70 -11.75
C GLY A 167 30.87 9.70 -12.29
N ARG A 168 31.24 10.74 -13.05
CA ARG A 168 32.61 10.94 -13.56
C ARG A 168 33.56 11.56 -12.51
N TYR A 169 33.05 12.39 -11.61
CA TYR A 169 33.84 13.18 -10.67
C TYR A 169 33.54 12.76 -9.22
N ASN A 170 34.14 11.66 -8.76
CA ASN A 170 33.87 11.08 -7.44
C ASN A 170 32.35 10.94 -7.18
N GLY A 171 31.65 10.26 -8.09
CA GLY A 171 30.18 10.10 -8.02
C GLY A 171 29.37 11.29 -8.58
N LYS A 172 29.99 12.43 -8.93
CA LYS A 172 29.27 13.61 -9.46
C LYS A 172 29.29 13.72 -10.99
N GLY A 173 28.32 14.46 -11.53
CA GLY A 173 28.25 14.82 -12.95
C GLY A 173 27.87 13.67 -13.91
N GLY A 174 27.30 12.59 -13.37
CA GLY A 174 26.69 11.50 -14.15
C GLY A 174 25.19 11.73 -14.39
N PRO A 175 24.53 10.83 -15.14
CA PRO A 175 23.07 10.77 -15.19
C PRO A 175 22.46 10.76 -13.77
N PRO A 176 21.34 11.47 -13.55
CA PRO A 176 20.69 11.51 -12.24
C PRO A 176 20.10 10.14 -11.88
N THR A 177 20.40 9.69 -10.67
CA THR A 177 19.81 8.51 -10.00
C THR A 177 19.17 8.95 -8.69
N PHE A 178 18.34 8.12 -8.08
CA PHE A 178 17.77 8.40 -6.76
C PHE A 178 18.91 8.63 -5.76
N GLY A 179 18.90 9.76 -5.04
CA GLY A 179 19.96 10.12 -4.10
C GLY A 179 21.35 10.36 -4.69
N GLY A 180 21.55 10.18 -6.01
CA GLY A 180 22.88 10.04 -6.60
C GLY A 180 23.55 8.69 -6.32
N PHE A 181 22.79 7.69 -5.86
CA PHE A 181 23.29 6.34 -5.57
C PHE A 181 23.71 5.59 -6.85
N PRO A 182 24.59 4.58 -6.74
CA PRO A 182 24.93 3.70 -7.87
C PRO A 182 23.72 3.01 -8.49
N LEU A 183 23.82 2.66 -9.76
CA LEU A 183 22.78 1.94 -10.49
C LEU A 183 22.97 0.42 -10.35
N ALA A 184 21.92 -0.31 -10.03
CA ALA A 184 21.84 -1.77 -10.19
C ALA A 184 20.76 -2.12 -11.21
N LEU A 185 20.96 -3.18 -11.99
CA LEU A 185 20.04 -3.53 -13.11
C LEU A 185 19.45 -4.95 -12.99
N THR A 186 20.00 -5.78 -12.10
CA THR A 186 19.63 -7.18 -11.97
C THR A 186 19.75 -7.66 -10.53
N LYS A 187 19.01 -8.72 -10.17
CA LYS A 187 19.16 -9.41 -8.88
C LYS A 187 20.61 -9.78 -8.57
N ALA A 188 21.38 -10.17 -9.58
CA ALA A 188 22.79 -10.52 -9.41
C ALA A 188 23.64 -9.31 -8.98
N ASP A 189 23.28 -8.09 -9.41
CA ASP A 189 23.93 -6.87 -8.94
C ASP A 189 23.62 -6.57 -7.48
N LEU A 190 22.37 -6.82 -7.06
CA LEU A 190 21.95 -6.66 -5.68
C LEU A 190 22.71 -7.62 -4.76
N VAL A 191 22.77 -8.89 -5.13
CA VAL A 191 23.46 -9.93 -4.36
C VAL A 191 24.96 -9.69 -4.31
N ALA A 192 25.60 -9.38 -5.45
CA ALA A 192 27.04 -9.14 -5.49
C ALA A 192 27.46 -7.84 -4.81
N GLY A 193 26.56 -6.86 -4.75
CA GLY A 193 26.76 -5.58 -4.07
C GLY A 193 26.44 -5.61 -2.58
N GLU A 194 25.90 -6.71 -2.04
CA GLU A 194 25.40 -6.80 -0.66
C GLU A 194 24.46 -5.63 -0.34
N ILE A 195 23.50 -5.39 -1.24
CA ILE A 195 22.63 -4.23 -1.18
C ILE A 195 21.63 -4.34 -0.03
N ASP A 196 21.58 -3.29 0.79
CA ASP A 196 20.64 -3.15 1.91
C ASP A 196 19.30 -2.58 1.43
N VAL A 197 19.33 -1.57 0.54
CA VAL A 197 18.14 -0.90 0.02
C VAL A 197 18.21 -0.72 -1.48
N ALA A 198 17.18 -1.17 -2.19
CA ALA A 198 17.01 -0.93 -3.62
C ALA A 198 15.82 0.00 -3.86
N ILE A 199 16.09 1.20 -4.37
CA ILE A 199 15.06 2.19 -4.72
C ILE A 199 14.55 1.89 -6.12
N LEU A 200 13.28 1.50 -6.23
CA LEU A 200 12.61 1.15 -7.48
C LEU A 200 11.56 2.20 -7.83
N GLY A 201 11.64 2.80 -9.00
CA GLY A 201 10.54 3.61 -9.51
C GLY A 201 9.42 2.75 -10.06
N ALA A 202 8.17 3.05 -9.74
CA ALA A 202 6.98 2.36 -10.26
C ALA A 202 5.98 3.38 -10.81
N PRO A 203 6.10 3.80 -12.07
CA PRO A 203 5.28 4.88 -12.64
C PRO A 203 3.88 4.41 -13.09
N LEU A 204 3.20 3.60 -12.26
CA LEU A 204 1.84 3.12 -12.55
C LEU A 204 0.80 4.04 -11.93
N ASN A 205 0.04 4.75 -12.76
CA ASN A 205 -0.92 5.76 -12.31
C ASN A 205 -2.36 5.52 -12.86
N MET A 206 -2.54 4.44 -13.62
CA MET A 206 -3.82 4.12 -14.27
C MET A 206 -4.89 3.57 -13.29
N GLY A 207 -4.56 3.38 -12.02
CA GLY A 207 -5.50 3.05 -10.94
C GLY A 207 -6.17 4.29 -10.33
N SER A 208 -5.69 5.50 -10.62
CA SER A 208 -6.26 6.75 -10.13
C SER A 208 -7.58 7.13 -10.81
N ARG A 209 -8.39 7.95 -10.13
CA ARG A 209 -9.70 8.41 -10.67
C ARG A 209 -9.90 9.92 -10.78
N TRP A 210 -9.01 10.72 -10.19
CA TRP A 210 -9.18 12.18 -10.11
C TRP A 210 -8.05 12.93 -10.81
N ARG A 211 -7.12 13.56 -10.06
CA ARG A 211 -5.98 14.30 -10.64
C ARG A 211 -4.78 13.42 -10.96
N ASP A 212 -4.90 12.12 -10.68
CA ASP A 212 -3.88 11.10 -10.92
C ASP A 212 -2.57 11.31 -10.13
N SER A 213 -1.76 10.25 -10.03
CA SER A 213 -0.34 10.34 -9.74
C SER A 213 0.43 10.58 -11.06
N GLY A 214 1.64 11.12 -11.00
CA GLY A 214 2.37 11.52 -12.21
C GLY A 214 3.42 10.49 -12.63
N GLU A 215 3.40 10.06 -13.90
CA GLU A 215 4.50 9.25 -14.49
C GLU A 215 5.89 9.89 -14.26
N ARG A 216 5.95 11.23 -14.15
CA ARG A 216 7.19 11.99 -13.95
C ARG A 216 7.74 11.96 -12.51
N ALA A 217 7.02 11.36 -11.55
CA ALA A 217 7.44 11.27 -10.16
C ALA A 217 8.84 10.64 -10.02
N THR A 218 9.09 9.53 -10.73
CA THR A 218 10.36 8.80 -10.66
C THR A 218 11.52 9.66 -11.19
N ALA A 219 11.34 10.26 -12.37
CA ALA A 219 12.35 11.11 -13.00
C ALA A 219 12.64 12.37 -12.17
N GLU A 220 11.62 13.00 -11.61
CA GLU A 220 11.77 14.23 -10.85
C GLU A 220 12.45 13.99 -9.49
N LEU A 221 12.15 12.87 -8.83
CA LEU A 221 12.85 12.49 -7.61
C LEU A 221 14.30 12.04 -7.86
N ARG A 222 14.66 11.55 -9.04
CA ARG A 222 16.08 11.42 -9.42
C ARG A 222 16.76 12.78 -9.60
N LEU A 223 16.04 13.78 -10.09
CA LEU A 223 16.57 15.13 -10.33
C LEU A 223 16.77 15.92 -9.02
N TYR A 224 15.82 15.84 -8.08
CA TYR A 224 15.82 16.62 -6.83
C TYR A 224 16.10 15.79 -5.58
N GLY A 225 16.33 14.49 -5.72
CA GLY A 225 16.53 13.55 -4.61
C GLY A 225 17.90 13.57 -3.95
N TRP A 226 18.80 14.50 -4.32
CA TRP A 226 20.12 14.62 -3.69
C TRP A 226 20.12 14.58 -2.14
N PRO A 227 19.11 15.13 -1.42
CA PRO A 227 19.07 15.03 0.04
C PRO A 227 18.96 13.61 0.61
N MET A 228 18.51 12.62 -0.16
CA MET A 228 18.11 11.27 0.32
C MET A 228 19.22 10.53 1.09
N GLY A 229 20.46 10.58 0.61
CA GLY A 229 21.58 9.83 1.21
C GLY A 229 22.45 10.62 2.18
N GLY A 230 22.31 11.94 2.24
CA GLY A 230 23.22 12.80 3.00
C GLY A 230 22.90 12.86 4.50
N LEU A 231 23.85 13.37 5.29
CA LEU A 231 23.74 13.56 6.75
C LEU A 231 22.39 14.14 7.19
N ASP A 232 21.72 13.48 8.13
CA ASP A 232 20.64 14.06 8.92
C ASP A 232 21.23 14.73 10.17
N GLN A 233 21.18 16.07 10.19
CA GLN A 233 21.71 16.85 11.29
C GLN A 233 21.10 16.44 12.64
N TYR A 234 19.82 16.08 12.73
CA TYR A 234 19.15 15.87 14.02
C TYR A 234 19.73 14.68 14.77
N VAL A 235 20.14 13.65 14.05
CA VAL A 235 20.65 12.38 14.60
C VAL A 235 22.12 12.15 14.30
N GLN A 236 22.73 12.99 13.47
CA GLN A 236 24.13 12.91 13.02
C GLN A 236 24.46 11.59 12.29
N VAL A 237 23.50 11.05 11.54
CA VAL A 237 23.65 9.83 10.74
C VAL A 237 23.58 10.17 9.26
N GLU A 238 24.56 9.70 8.49
CA GLU A 238 24.60 9.79 7.03
C GLU A 238 24.30 8.43 6.43
N ALA A 239 23.05 8.23 5.97
CA ALA A 239 22.58 6.93 5.55
C ALA A 239 23.40 6.31 4.41
N GLY A 240 23.94 7.14 3.50
CA GLY A 240 24.79 6.66 2.39
C GLY A 240 26.18 6.17 2.79
N GLU A 241 26.62 6.42 4.02
CA GLU A 241 27.89 5.88 4.57
C GLU A 241 27.66 4.60 5.39
N VAL A 242 26.42 4.34 5.80
CA VAL A 242 26.02 3.17 6.61
C VAL A 242 25.42 2.06 5.74
N LEU A 243 24.58 2.42 4.77
CA LEU A 243 23.82 1.48 3.95
C LEU A 243 24.34 1.41 2.51
N ASN A 244 24.40 0.21 1.96
CA ASN A 244 24.56 -0.04 0.53
C ASN A 244 23.23 0.20 -0.19
N VAL A 245 23.05 1.42 -0.72
CA VAL A 245 21.82 1.83 -1.43
C VAL A 245 22.07 1.91 -2.94
N VAL A 246 21.09 1.46 -3.73
CA VAL A 246 21.13 1.57 -5.21
C VAL A 246 19.83 2.11 -5.78
N ASP A 247 19.94 2.79 -6.92
CA ASP A 247 18.83 3.00 -7.85
C ASP A 247 18.66 1.73 -8.68
N TYR A 248 17.48 1.11 -8.62
CA TYR A 248 17.14 -0.13 -9.34
C TYR A 248 16.34 0.14 -10.62
N GLY A 249 16.37 1.38 -11.11
CA GLY A 249 15.64 1.80 -12.30
C GLY A 249 14.14 1.92 -12.05
N ASP A 250 13.37 1.89 -13.14
CA ASP A 250 11.92 1.87 -13.08
C ASP A 250 11.42 0.50 -13.54
N VAL A 251 10.43 -0.06 -12.83
CA VAL A 251 9.69 -1.22 -13.33
C VAL A 251 8.87 -0.79 -14.53
N ALA A 252 8.92 -1.59 -15.60
CA ALA A 252 8.10 -1.33 -16.78
C ALA A 252 6.62 -1.57 -16.45
N VAL A 253 5.73 -0.75 -16.99
CA VAL A 253 4.29 -0.86 -16.76
C VAL A 253 3.54 -0.84 -18.10
N ASP A 254 2.35 -1.44 -18.12
CA ASP A 254 1.40 -1.28 -19.20
C ASP A 254 0.51 -0.07 -18.92
N ASN A 255 0.83 1.06 -19.54
CA ASN A 255 0.11 2.34 -19.40
C ASN A 255 -1.34 2.31 -19.94
N ALA A 256 -1.84 1.14 -20.35
CA ALA A 256 -3.25 0.93 -20.70
C ALA A 256 -3.91 -0.19 -19.88
N SER A 257 -3.19 -0.83 -18.94
CA SER A 257 -3.75 -1.87 -18.08
C SER A 257 -3.02 -1.98 -16.74
N THR A 258 -3.71 -1.48 -15.71
CA THR A 258 -3.30 -1.62 -14.30
C THR A 258 -3.19 -3.10 -13.93
N GLU A 259 -4.16 -3.94 -14.34
CA GLU A 259 -4.21 -5.37 -14.01
C GLU A 259 -2.99 -6.13 -14.54
N ARG A 260 -2.52 -5.80 -15.74
CA ARG A 260 -1.31 -6.41 -16.30
C ARG A 260 -0.04 -5.94 -15.60
N SER A 261 -0.01 -4.67 -15.22
CA SER A 261 1.13 -4.04 -14.54
C SER A 261 1.33 -4.59 -13.13
N MET A 262 0.25 -4.73 -12.34
CA MET A 262 0.29 -5.19 -10.94
C MET A 262 1.11 -6.46 -10.73
N ARG A 263 0.91 -7.46 -11.61
CA ARG A 263 1.65 -8.73 -11.52
C ARG A 263 3.14 -8.54 -11.74
N HIS A 264 3.50 -7.75 -12.75
CA HIS A 264 4.91 -7.50 -13.04
C HIS A 264 5.59 -6.68 -11.95
N VAL A 265 4.89 -5.68 -11.38
CA VAL A 265 5.36 -4.95 -10.20
C VAL A 265 5.64 -5.93 -9.05
N ARG A 266 4.69 -6.81 -8.71
CA ARG A 266 4.88 -7.84 -7.67
C ARG A 266 6.09 -8.74 -7.95
N GLU A 267 6.30 -9.15 -9.19
CA GLU A 267 7.45 -9.95 -9.61
C GLU A 267 8.79 -9.23 -9.34
N ILE A 268 8.90 -7.95 -9.72
CA ILE A 268 10.13 -7.16 -9.53
C ILE A 268 10.37 -6.81 -8.06
N VAL A 269 9.32 -6.45 -7.30
CA VAL A 269 9.45 -6.21 -5.86
C VAL A 269 9.89 -7.49 -5.16
N ARG A 270 9.29 -8.63 -5.49
CA ARG A 270 9.69 -9.94 -4.96
C ARG A 270 11.16 -10.25 -5.28
N GLU A 271 11.62 -9.93 -6.49
CA GLU A 271 13.02 -10.12 -6.88
C GLU A 271 14.00 -9.40 -5.94
N ILE A 272 13.68 -8.16 -5.56
CA ILE A 272 14.46 -7.35 -4.62
C ILE A 272 14.46 -8.01 -3.23
N VAL A 273 13.28 -8.37 -2.71
CA VAL A 273 13.16 -8.99 -1.38
C VAL A 273 13.93 -10.32 -1.32
N GLU A 274 13.84 -11.15 -2.37
CA GLU A 274 14.58 -12.41 -2.45
C GLU A 274 16.10 -12.21 -2.60
N ALA A 275 16.57 -11.02 -2.98
CA ALA A 275 17.99 -10.67 -2.97
C ALA A 275 18.50 -10.32 -1.56
N GLY A 276 17.60 -10.14 -0.59
CA GLY A 276 17.92 -9.72 0.77
C GLY A 276 17.84 -8.21 1.00
N ALA A 277 17.51 -7.43 -0.03
CA ALA A 277 17.41 -5.97 0.06
C ALA A 277 15.98 -5.53 0.44
N VAL A 278 15.88 -4.38 1.12
CA VAL A 278 14.62 -3.67 1.35
C VAL A 278 14.18 -2.99 0.05
N PRO A 279 13.02 -3.35 -0.55
CA PRO A 279 12.46 -2.60 -1.66
C PRO A 279 11.91 -1.27 -1.16
N MET A 280 12.37 -0.19 -1.79
CA MET A 280 11.86 1.16 -1.58
C MET A 280 11.21 1.66 -2.87
N ILE A 281 9.89 1.54 -2.96
CA ILE A 281 9.13 1.84 -4.18
C ILE A 281 8.75 3.32 -4.21
N VAL A 282 8.93 3.97 -5.36
CA VAL A 282 8.66 5.40 -5.52
C VAL A 282 7.80 5.65 -6.75
N GLY A 283 6.73 6.43 -6.57
CA GLY A 283 5.84 6.88 -7.63
C GLY A 283 4.60 6.02 -7.79
N GLY A 284 3.82 6.35 -8.83
CA GLY A 284 2.54 5.71 -9.11
C GLY A 284 1.45 6.05 -8.10
N ASP A 285 0.26 5.50 -8.33
CA ASP A 285 -0.91 5.66 -7.47
C ASP A 285 -0.96 4.55 -6.40
N HIS A 286 -1.83 4.70 -5.42
CA HIS A 286 -1.84 3.81 -4.27
C HIS A 286 -2.28 2.37 -4.58
N SER A 287 -2.73 2.06 -5.81
CA SER A 287 -2.96 0.67 -6.21
C SER A 287 -1.69 -0.19 -6.12
N LEU A 288 -0.50 0.44 -6.11
CA LEU A 288 0.80 -0.20 -5.92
C LEU A 288 1.00 -0.83 -4.54
N GLU A 289 0.28 -0.42 -3.50
CA GLU A 289 0.44 -1.05 -2.18
C GLU A 289 0.10 -2.55 -2.26
N TYR A 290 -0.96 -2.91 -3.01
CA TYR A 290 -1.38 -4.30 -3.17
C TYR A 290 -0.25 -5.22 -3.69
N PRO A 291 0.38 -4.99 -4.86
CA PRO A 291 1.45 -5.85 -5.35
C PRO A 291 2.73 -5.75 -4.51
N ASN A 292 3.02 -4.60 -3.90
CA ASN A 292 4.20 -4.42 -3.05
C ASN A 292 4.09 -5.31 -1.80
N VAL A 293 3.02 -5.15 -1.03
CA VAL A 293 2.79 -5.92 0.20
C VAL A 293 2.64 -7.41 -0.10
N ALA A 294 1.94 -7.78 -1.19
CA ALA A 294 1.78 -9.17 -1.56
C ALA A 294 3.12 -9.83 -1.96
N ALA A 295 4.06 -9.08 -2.55
CA ALA A 295 5.42 -9.58 -2.83
C ALA A 295 6.20 -9.87 -1.54
N LEU A 296 6.09 -9.01 -0.53
CA LEU A 296 6.70 -9.25 0.78
C LEU A 296 6.09 -10.49 1.45
N ALA A 297 4.76 -10.63 1.39
CA ALA A 297 4.04 -11.77 1.94
C ALA A 297 4.42 -13.10 1.25
N ASP A 298 4.70 -13.08 -0.05
CA ASP A 298 5.18 -14.25 -0.81
C ASP A 298 6.52 -14.78 -0.29
N VAL A 299 7.41 -13.89 0.15
CA VAL A 299 8.77 -14.24 0.58
C VAL A 299 8.85 -14.52 2.07
N TYR A 300 8.26 -13.65 2.90
CA TYR A 300 8.35 -13.76 4.35
C TYR A 300 7.25 -14.60 4.99
N GLY A 301 6.13 -14.78 4.28
CA GLY A 301 4.91 -15.39 4.80
C GLY A 301 3.96 -14.33 5.38
N LYS A 302 2.68 -14.43 4.99
CA LYS A 302 1.58 -13.54 5.37
C LYS A 302 1.46 -13.32 6.88
N GLU A 303 1.67 -14.38 7.65
CA GLU A 303 1.65 -14.40 9.11
C GLU A 303 2.86 -13.74 9.77
N LYS A 304 3.70 -13.03 9.02
CA LYS A 304 4.86 -12.29 9.55
C LYS A 304 4.93 -10.85 9.07
N VAL A 305 4.11 -10.46 8.10
CA VAL A 305 4.13 -9.11 7.51
C VAL A 305 3.07 -8.26 8.19
N SER A 306 3.49 -7.07 8.63
CA SER A 306 2.61 -6.00 9.09
C SER A 306 2.71 -4.81 8.15
N VAL A 307 1.65 -4.02 8.05
CA VAL A 307 1.62 -2.82 7.22
C VAL A 307 1.28 -1.62 8.09
N ILE A 308 2.07 -0.56 7.96
CA ILE A 308 1.73 0.77 8.46
C ILE A 308 1.39 1.62 7.25
N HIS A 309 0.13 2.00 7.14
CA HIS A 309 -0.45 2.73 6.03
C HIS A 309 -0.70 4.18 6.45
N PHE A 310 0.17 5.08 6.00
CA PHE A 310 0.01 6.51 6.19
C PHE A 310 -0.77 7.10 5.03
N ASP A 311 -2.00 7.53 5.29
CA ASP A 311 -2.93 8.02 4.26
C ASP A 311 -4.03 8.88 4.90
N SER A 312 -4.52 9.88 4.16
CA SER A 312 -5.74 10.61 4.53
C SER A 312 -7.03 9.82 4.26
N HIS A 313 -6.98 8.86 3.34
CA HIS A 313 -7.99 7.88 2.98
C HIS A 313 -7.71 6.53 3.63
N TYR A 314 -8.72 5.67 3.64
CA TYR A 314 -8.61 4.34 4.26
C TYR A 314 -8.53 3.21 3.23
N ASP A 315 -8.66 3.53 1.94
CA ASP A 315 -8.37 2.67 0.78
C ASP A 315 -8.88 1.22 0.81
N ALA A 316 -9.93 1.03 1.61
CA ALA A 316 -10.67 -0.21 1.74
C ALA A 316 -12.08 -0.08 1.14
N TRP A 317 -12.26 0.80 0.16
CA TRP A 317 -13.54 0.88 -0.53
C TRP A 317 -13.78 -0.38 -1.39
N TRP A 318 -15.04 -0.73 -1.63
CA TRP A 318 -15.39 -1.89 -2.47
C TRP A 318 -16.76 -1.70 -3.14
N GLY A 319 -17.03 -2.40 -4.24
CA GLY A 319 -18.36 -2.50 -4.86
C GLY A 319 -19.00 -1.21 -5.43
N TRP A 320 -18.30 -0.07 -5.46
CA TRP A 320 -18.80 1.18 -6.05
C TRP A 320 -18.26 1.46 -7.45
N SER A 321 -17.37 0.62 -7.97
CA SER A 321 -16.84 0.70 -9.32
C SER A 321 -16.85 -0.66 -10.00
N SER A 322 -16.90 -0.64 -11.33
CA SER A 322 -16.68 -1.82 -12.18
C SER A 322 -15.21 -2.27 -12.21
N HIS A 323 -14.27 -1.41 -11.82
CA HIS A 323 -12.85 -1.75 -11.78
C HIS A 323 -12.47 -2.27 -10.39
N LEU A 324 -11.99 -3.51 -10.34
CA LEU A 324 -11.60 -4.20 -9.11
C LEU A 324 -10.18 -3.83 -8.65
N ILE A 325 -9.40 -3.14 -9.49
CA ILE A 325 -8.07 -2.63 -9.16
C ILE A 325 -8.06 -1.13 -9.41
N ASN A 326 -7.81 -0.36 -8.36
CA ASN A 326 -7.68 1.10 -8.37
C ASN A 326 -7.08 1.55 -7.03
N HIS A 327 -6.73 2.83 -6.94
CA HIS A 327 -6.02 3.36 -5.79
C HIS A 327 -6.79 3.29 -4.46
N GLY A 328 -8.13 3.35 -4.45
CA GLY A 328 -8.90 3.28 -3.21
C GLY A 328 -9.31 1.88 -2.74
N TYR A 329 -8.80 0.81 -3.37
CA TYR A 329 -9.15 -0.60 -3.11
C TYR A 329 -8.02 -1.49 -2.53
N PRO A 330 -6.72 -1.10 -2.47
CA PRO A 330 -5.64 -2.03 -2.15
C PRO A 330 -5.85 -2.66 -0.77
N VAL A 331 -6.28 -1.91 0.23
CA VAL A 331 -6.49 -2.39 1.61
C VAL A 331 -7.56 -3.46 1.66
N TYR A 332 -8.71 -3.22 1.02
CA TYR A 332 -9.80 -4.22 0.99
C TYR A 332 -9.32 -5.53 0.38
N ARG A 333 -8.54 -5.46 -0.71
CA ARG A 333 -7.99 -6.64 -1.37
C ARG A 333 -6.92 -7.34 -0.53
N LEU A 334 -6.01 -6.60 0.08
CA LEU A 334 -4.95 -7.17 0.93
C LEU A 334 -5.54 -7.99 2.08
N ILE A 335 -6.59 -7.46 2.74
CA ILE A 335 -7.28 -8.13 3.83
C ILE A 335 -8.10 -9.33 3.32
N ASN A 336 -8.98 -9.12 2.33
CA ASN A 336 -9.90 -10.18 1.89
C ASN A 336 -9.21 -11.33 1.15
N GLU A 337 -8.13 -11.07 0.43
CA GLU A 337 -7.34 -12.12 -0.24
C GLU A 337 -6.32 -12.78 0.70
N GLY A 338 -6.21 -12.29 1.94
CA GLY A 338 -5.37 -12.85 2.99
C GLY A 338 -3.88 -12.65 2.77
N HIS A 339 -3.45 -11.54 2.15
CA HIS A 339 -2.02 -11.21 2.03
C HIS A 339 -1.45 -10.66 3.34
N VAL A 340 -2.28 -9.99 4.14
CA VAL A 340 -1.95 -9.46 5.48
C VAL A 340 -3.12 -9.73 6.42
N ARG A 341 -2.82 -10.05 7.68
CA ARG A 341 -3.87 -10.15 8.70
C ARG A 341 -4.40 -8.77 9.03
N ALA A 342 -5.71 -8.62 9.15
CA ALA A 342 -6.32 -7.36 9.56
C ALA A 342 -5.71 -6.78 10.85
N ALA A 343 -5.44 -7.61 11.86
CA ALA A 343 -4.81 -7.18 13.11
C ALA A 343 -3.38 -6.62 12.95
N ASP A 344 -2.71 -6.93 11.84
CA ASP A 344 -1.36 -6.48 11.50
C ASP A 344 -1.36 -5.30 10.52
N TYR A 345 -2.55 -4.79 10.17
CA TYR A 345 -2.72 -3.65 9.27
C TYR A 345 -3.13 -2.42 10.08
N ILE A 346 -2.25 -1.40 10.10
CA ILE A 346 -2.36 -0.21 10.95
C ILE A 346 -2.47 1.02 10.06
N GLN A 347 -3.60 1.71 10.09
CA GLN A 347 -3.80 2.96 9.34
C GLN A 347 -3.52 4.18 10.19
N VAL A 348 -2.88 5.21 9.63
CA VAL A 348 -2.50 6.43 10.36
C VAL A 348 -2.79 7.66 9.50
N GLY A 349 -3.51 8.64 10.04
CA GLY A 349 -3.76 9.93 9.38
C GLY A 349 -5.13 10.08 8.71
N LEU A 350 -6.01 9.08 8.86
CA LEU A 350 -7.37 9.07 8.27
C LEU A 350 -8.16 10.32 8.65
N ARG A 351 -8.68 11.02 7.63
CA ARG A 351 -9.48 12.25 7.80
C ARG A 351 -10.36 12.65 6.60
N SER A 352 -10.34 11.87 5.53
CA SER A 352 -11.12 12.15 4.31
C SER A 352 -12.62 11.83 4.48
N ALA A 353 -13.36 11.76 3.38
CA ALA A 353 -14.81 11.52 3.36
C ALA A 353 -15.23 10.13 3.90
N GLY A 354 -14.28 9.24 4.18
CA GLY A 354 -14.49 8.00 4.90
C GLY A 354 -13.28 7.63 5.76
N PRO A 355 -13.37 6.58 6.58
CA PRO A 355 -14.46 5.61 6.60
C PRO A 355 -15.74 6.17 7.24
N ASP A 356 -16.89 5.81 6.68
CA ASP A 356 -18.18 6.11 7.30
C ASP A 356 -18.49 5.14 8.45
N LYS A 357 -19.68 5.21 9.04
CA LYS A 357 -20.08 4.29 10.13
C LYS A 357 -19.92 2.82 9.74
N SER A 358 -20.32 2.45 8.53
CA SER A 358 -20.24 1.06 8.05
C SER A 358 -18.81 0.63 7.77
N GLY A 359 -17.97 1.55 7.28
CA GLY A 359 -16.53 1.34 7.13
C GLY A 359 -15.85 1.10 8.48
N PHE A 360 -16.13 1.92 9.49
CA PHE A 360 -15.60 1.71 10.84
C PHE A 360 -16.09 0.40 11.49
N GLU A 361 -17.36 0.05 11.30
CA GLU A 361 -17.90 -1.25 11.76
C GLU A 361 -17.13 -2.40 11.11
N TRP A 362 -16.99 -2.38 9.78
CA TRP A 362 -16.25 -3.41 9.05
C TRP A 362 -14.78 -3.51 9.48
N MET A 363 -14.04 -2.39 9.56
CA MET A 363 -12.64 -2.41 10.00
C MET A 363 -12.49 -3.04 11.38
N ARG A 364 -13.41 -2.74 12.32
CA ARG A 364 -13.40 -3.33 13.67
C ARG A 364 -13.77 -4.81 13.66
N GLU A 365 -14.74 -5.21 12.83
CA GLU A 365 -15.14 -6.61 12.67
C GLU A 365 -14.01 -7.46 12.08
N GLN A 366 -13.24 -6.91 11.12
CA GLN A 366 -12.02 -7.56 10.61
C GLN A 366 -10.90 -7.57 11.66
N GLY A 367 -10.91 -6.63 12.61
CA GLY A 367 -9.87 -6.48 13.64
C GLY A 367 -8.72 -5.55 13.22
N MET A 368 -8.95 -4.66 12.25
CA MET A 368 -7.98 -3.66 11.82
C MET A 368 -7.68 -2.61 12.89
N ARG A 369 -6.47 -2.07 12.85
CA ARG A 369 -6.01 -0.98 13.70
C ARG A 369 -5.98 0.31 12.90
N TYR A 370 -6.41 1.41 13.51
CA TYR A 370 -6.45 2.71 12.84
C TYR A 370 -6.32 3.87 13.83
N HIS A 371 -5.62 4.92 13.38
CA HIS A 371 -5.30 6.14 14.11
C HIS A 371 -5.68 7.35 13.25
N THR A 372 -6.95 7.76 13.36
CA THR A 372 -7.50 8.91 12.63
C THR A 372 -6.93 10.23 13.16
N MET A 373 -6.96 11.30 12.38
CA MET A 373 -6.55 12.63 12.87
C MET A 373 -7.34 13.09 14.11
N ALA A 374 -8.58 12.63 14.31
CA ALA A 374 -9.34 12.91 15.52
C ALA A 374 -8.74 12.28 16.79
N GLU A 375 -8.04 11.14 16.68
CA GLU A 375 -7.29 10.57 17.80
C GLU A 375 -6.04 11.41 18.08
N ILE A 376 -5.34 11.83 17.04
CA ILE A 376 -4.17 12.72 17.13
C ILE A 376 -4.56 14.04 17.82
N GLU A 377 -5.68 14.66 17.45
CA GLU A 377 -6.17 15.88 18.10
C GLU A 377 -6.41 15.69 19.60
N ARG A 378 -6.86 14.49 20.00
CA ARG A 378 -7.20 14.18 21.39
C ARG A 378 -6.00 13.76 22.23
N ARG A 379 -5.02 13.07 21.63
CA ARG A 379 -3.93 12.39 22.34
C ARG A 379 -2.55 13.00 22.07
N GLY A 380 -2.40 13.72 20.95
CA GLY A 380 -1.13 14.20 20.43
C GLY A 380 -0.33 13.10 19.71
N TRP A 381 0.52 13.53 18.78
CA TRP A 381 1.40 12.63 18.03
C TRP A 381 2.30 11.73 18.89
N PRO A 382 2.96 12.20 19.98
CA PRO A 382 3.86 11.35 20.74
C PRO A 382 3.19 10.07 21.24
N ALA A 383 2.00 10.19 21.84
CA ALA A 383 1.24 9.06 22.37
C ALA A 383 0.73 8.11 21.27
N VAL A 384 0.28 8.67 20.14
CA VAL A 384 -0.20 7.86 19.01
C VAL A 384 0.94 7.08 18.37
N ILE A 385 2.11 7.71 18.16
CA ILE A 385 3.23 7.04 17.50
C ILE A 385 3.89 6.01 18.41
N ASP A 386 3.92 6.24 19.72
CA ASP A 386 4.30 5.18 20.68
C ASP A 386 3.44 3.93 20.53
N ARG A 387 2.15 4.14 20.35
CA ARG A 387 1.19 3.06 20.14
C ARG A 387 1.39 2.38 18.79
N VAL A 388 1.57 3.14 17.71
CA VAL A 388 1.84 2.60 16.36
C VAL A 388 3.11 1.76 16.36
N VAL A 389 4.22 2.24 16.95
CA VAL A 389 5.48 1.49 17.06
C VAL A 389 5.28 0.18 17.82
N ALA A 390 4.56 0.23 18.95
CA ALA A 390 4.27 -0.95 19.75
C ALA A 390 3.41 -1.97 18.98
N GLU A 391 2.32 -1.52 18.35
CA GLU A 391 1.41 -2.34 17.57
C GLU A 391 2.09 -2.98 16.35
N ALA A 392 2.95 -2.24 15.66
CA ALA A 392 3.65 -2.72 14.48
C ALA A 392 4.78 -3.72 14.81
N SER A 393 5.38 -3.60 16.00
CA SER A 393 6.53 -4.40 16.42
C SER A 393 6.15 -5.67 17.21
N GLU A 394 4.85 -5.91 17.43
CA GLU A 394 4.37 -7.12 18.11
C GLU A 394 4.96 -8.37 17.46
N GLU A 395 5.43 -9.33 18.26
CA GLU A 395 5.94 -10.62 17.77
C GLU A 395 7.11 -10.53 16.74
N GLY A 396 7.81 -9.39 16.65
CA GLY A 396 8.95 -9.23 15.74
C GLY A 396 8.54 -9.19 14.26
N ARG A 397 7.33 -8.67 13.97
CA ARG A 397 6.78 -8.55 12.62
C ARG A 397 7.70 -7.80 11.69
N LYS A 398 7.61 -8.14 10.41
CA LYS A 398 8.31 -7.51 9.31
C LYS A 398 7.40 -6.43 8.74
N ILE A 399 7.82 -5.17 8.86
CA ILE A 399 6.94 -4.04 8.61
C ILE A 399 7.17 -3.51 7.20
N HIS A 400 6.09 -3.38 6.44
CA HIS A 400 6.02 -2.53 5.26
C HIS A 400 5.42 -1.18 5.66
N ILE A 401 6.08 -0.09 5.31
CA ILE A 401 5.50 1.25 5.47
C ILE A 401 5.01 1.69 4.10
N SER A 402 3.69 1.83 3.94
CA SER A 402 3.10 2.45 2.76
C SER A 402 2.77 3.91 3.08
N PHE A 403 3.43 4.84 2.38
CA PHE A 403 3.32 6.27 2.64
C PHE A 403 2.66 6.97 1.44
N ASP A 404 1.36 7.19 1.55
CA ASP A 404 0.64 8.13 0.68
C ASP A 404 1.04 9.55 1.08
N ILE A 405 1.55 10.32 0.12
CA ILE A 405 1.92 11.70 0.37
C ILE A 405 0.72 12.60 0.74
N ASP A 406 -0.51 12.20 0.42
CA ASP A 406 -1.73 12.94 0.73
C ASP A 406 -2.07 12.89 2.23
N VAL A 407 -1.41 12.04 3.01
CA VAL A 407 -1.44 12.08 4.48
C VAL A 407 -0.93 13.42 5.02
N LEU A 408 -0.03 14.08 4.28
CA LEU A 408 0.53 15.39 4.59
C LEU A 408 -0.47 16.50 4.27
N ASP A 409 -0.40 17.59 5.02
CA ASP A 409 -1.25 18.74 4.73
C ASP A 409 -0.91 19.36 3.35
N PRO A 410 -1.91 19.76 2.54
CA PRO A 410 -1.68 20.39 1.24
C PRO A 410 -0.84 21.68 1.28
N ALA A 411 -0.71 22.32 2.45
CA ALA A 411 0.25 23.39 2.68
C ALA A 411 1.70 22.96 2.39
N PHE A 412 2.03 21.69 2.63
CA PHE A 412 3.33 21.09 2.34
C PHE A 412 3.32 20.24 1.07
N MET A 413 2.21 19.55 0.78
CA MET A 413 2.14 18.57 -0.30
C MET A 413 0.96 18.86 -1.25
N VAL A 414 1.18 19.75 -2.22
CA VAL A 414 0.11 20.23 -3.12
C VAL A 414 -0.16 19.28 -4.29
N ALA A 415 0.86 18.53 -4.69
CA ALA A 415 0.90 17.73 -5.91
C ALA A 415 0.61 16.24 -5.65
N THR A 416 -0.65 15.96 -5.32
CA THR A 416 -1.22 14.62 -5.16
C THR A 416 -2.58 14.51 -5.88
N GLY A 417 -3.08 13.31 -6.16
CA GLY A 417 -4.41 13.09 -6.72
C GLY A 417 -5.51 13.76 -5.87
N THR A 418 -5.58 13.40 -4.59
CA THR A 418 -6.72 13.61 -3.68
C THR A 418 -6.35 14.33 -2.38
N PRO A 419 -6.03 15.64 -2.42
CA PRO A 419 -5.50 16.35 -1.26
C PRO A 419 -6.58 16.56 -0.18
N VAL A 420 -6.24 16.32 1.08
CA VAL A 420 -7.15 16.54 2.21
C VAL A 420 -6.52 17.48 3.25
N PRO A 421 -7.10 18.64 3.57
CA PRO A 421 -6.57 19.54 4.61
C PRO A 421 -6.57 18.93 6.02
N GLY A 422 -5.76 19.49 6.93
CA GLY A 422 -5.67 19.04 8.32
C GLY A 422 -4.78 17.80 8.52
N GLY A 423 -3.76 17.64 7.68
CA GLY A 423 -2.85 16.50 7.68
C GLY A 423 -1.58 16.72 8.50
N LEU A 424 -0.61 15.80 8.33
CA LEU A 424 0.70 15.91 8.97
C LEU A 424 1.46 17.12 8.43
N THR A 425 2.20 17.78 9.31
CA THR A 425 3.27 18.68 8.90
C THR A 425 4.51 17.88 8.49
N MET A 426 5.37 18.46 7.66
CA MET A 426 6.65 17.83 7.32
C MET A 426 7.54 17.54 8.54
N ARG A 427 7.46 18.38 9.57
CA ARG A 427 8.24 18.19 10.81
C ARG A 427 7.82 16.90 11.53
N GLU A 428 6.52 16.65 11.60
CA GLU A 428 5.97 15.44 12.20
C GLU A 428 6.32 14.22 11.34
N ALA A 429 6.07 14.27 10.04
CA ALA A 429 6.29 13.13 9.15
C ALA A 429 7.75 12.67 9.12
N ILE A 430 8.72 13.59 9.01
CA ILE A 430 10.16 13.24 9.04
C ILE A 430 10.53 12.55 10.35
N MET A 431 10.08 13.08 11.49
CA MET A 431 10.32 12.47 12.80
C MET A 431 9.69 11.09 12.91
N ILE A 432 8.44 10.95 12.47
CA ILE A 432 7.66 9.70 12.56
C ILE A 432 8.29 8.59 11.72
N VAL A 433 8.57 8.87 10.44
CA VAL A 433 9.13 7.88 9.52
C VAL A 433 10.52 7.45 10.00
N ARG A 434 11.38 8.39 10.37
CA ARG A 434 12.72 8.07 10.90
C ARG A 434 12.64 7.20 12.13
N ARG A 435 11.75 7.54 13.06
CA ARG A 435 11.53 6.79 14.29
C ARG A 435 11.07 5.36 14.02
N LEU A 436 10.07 5.19 13.16
CA LEU A 436 9.54 3.86 12.81
C LEU A 436 10.63 2.96 12.21
N CYS A 437 11.43 3.50 11.30
CA CYS A 437 12.52 2.74 10.68
C CYS A 437 13.68 2.46 11.64
N ALA A 438 13.93 3.31 12.63
CA ALA A 438 14.97 3.10 13.65
C ALA A 438 14.55 2.08 14.73
N GLU A 439 13.29 2.14 15.17
CA GLU A 439 12.78 1.35 16.30
C GLU A 439 12.14 0.01 15.88
N SER A 440 11.95 -0.24 14.58
CA SER A 440 11.16 -1.38 14.09
C SER A 440 11.82 -2.12 12.92
N ASN A 441 11.42 -3.38 12.70
CA ASN A 441 11.95 -4.25 11.64
C ASN A 441 11.31 -3.93 10.27
N VAL A 442 11.65 -2.77 9.70
CA VAL A 442 11.15 -2.32 8.41
C VAL A 442 11.85 -3.09 7.28
N VAL A 443 11.05 -3.78 6.46
CA VAL A 443 11.52 -4.62 5.35
C VAL A 443 10.99 -4.19 3.99
N GLY A 444 10.21 -3.12 3.94
CA GLY A 444 9.66 -2.55 2.72
C GLY A 444 9.14 -1.14 2.97
N PHE A 445 9.22 -0.30 1.94
CA PHE A 445 8.73 1.07 1.98
C PHE A 445 8.16 1.44 0.61
N ASP A 446 7.04 2.16 0.57
CA ASP A 446 6.62 2.85 -0.65
C ASP A 446 6.21 4.31 -0.41
N LEU A 447 6.48 5.16 -1.40
CA LEU A 447 6.07 6.56 -1.48
C LEU A 447 5.25 6.77 -2.74
N VAL A 448 3.93 6.96 -2.59
CA VAL A 448 2.96 6.93 -3.69
C VAL A 448 2.17 8.23 -3.79
N GLU A 449 1.31 8.33 -4.82
CA GLU A 449 0.40 9.46 -5.10
C GLU A 449 1.11 10.80 -5.41
N LEU A 450 2.39 10.74 -5.75
CA LEU A 450 3.16 11.90 -6.18
C LEU A 450 2.83 12.31 -7.62
N HIS A 451 2.32 13.53 -7.81
CA HIS A 451 2.07 14.10 -9.14
C HIS A 451 2.81 15.43 -9.33
N PRO A 452 4.11 15.41 -9.66
CA PRO A 452 4.93 16.62 -9.64
C PRO A 452 4.46 17.73 -10.59
N ALA A 453 3.80 17.39 -11.70
CA ALA A 453 3.25 18.38 -12.64
C ALA A 453 2.18 19.31 -12.03
N LEU A 454 1.62 18.95 -10.87
CA LEU A 454 0.67 19.78 -10.12
C LEU A 454 1.36 20.80 -9.18
N ASP A 455 2.69 20.73 -9.05
CA ASP A 455 3.48 21.67 -8.24
C ASP A 455 4.45 22.47 -9.12
N PRO A 456 4.14 23.74 -9.41
CA PRO A 456 5.00 24.58 -10.24
C PRO A 456 6.28 25.05 -9.52
N THR A 457 6.45 24.74 -8.24
CA THR A 457 7.60 25.21 -7.44
C THR A 457 8.74 24.20 -7.50
N TYR A 458 8.57 23.07 -6.80
CA TYR A 458 9.47 21.92 -6.56
C TYR A 458 9.25 21.37 -5.13
N LYS A 459 8.44 22.05 -4.31
CA LYS A 459 8.20 21.79 -2.88
C LYS A 459 7.80 20.34 -2.60
N THR A 460 6.92 19.80 -3.42
CA THR A 460 6.37 18.44 -3.30
C THR A 460 7.46 17.40 -3.51
N SER A 461 8.28 17.58 -4.55
CA SER A 461 9.44 16.72 -4.85
C SER A 461 10.52 16.82 -3.78
N LEU A 462 10.81 18.04 -3.28
CA LEU A 462 11.72 18.23 -2.14
C LEU A 462 11.23 17.50 -0.89
N ASN A 463 9.97 17.72 -0.51
CA ASN A 463 9.38 17.13 0.69
C ASN A 463 9.35 15.59 0.60
N SER A 464 9.00 15.06 -0.56
CA SER A 464 9.04 13.62 -0.88
C SER A 464 10.44 13.04 -0.70
N ALA A 465 11.49 13.72 -1.22
CA ALA A 465 12.88 13.31 -1.00
C ALA A 465 13.29 13.31 0.47
N HIS A 466 12.73 14.21 1.29
CA HIS A 466 12.98 14.24 2.74
C HIS A 466 12.23 13.14 3.51
N ILE A 467 11.09 12.65 3.02
CA ILE A 467 10.44 11.45 3.57
C ILE A 467 11.28 10.21 3.28
N VAL A 468 11.74 10.06 2.03
CA VAL A 468 12.67 8.97 1.66
C VAL A 468 13.96 9.03 2.50
N LYS A 469 14.53 10.23 2.67
CA LYS A 469 15.67 10.45 3.57
C LYS A 469 15.37 9.95 4.97
N ALA A 470 14.23 10.34 5.56
CA ALA A 470 13.86 9.93 6.90
C ALA A 470 13.81 8.40 7.03
N CYS A 471 13.27 7.70 6.03
CA CYS A 471 13.28 6.24 6.00
C CYS A 471 14.70 5.68 5.97
N LEU A 472 15.54 6.12 5.02
CA LEU A 472 16.93 5.67 4.89
C LEU A 472 17.75 5.94 6.15
N THR A 473 17.62 7.13 6.74
CA THR A 473 18.28 7.50 8.00
C THR A 473 17.81 6.61 9.15
N GLY A 474 16.52 6.31 9.25
CA GLY A 474 16.02 5.43 10.30
C GLY A 474 16.52 3.98 10.15
N LEU A 475 16.57 3.45 8.92
CA LEU A 475 17.18 2.14 8.65
C LEU A 475 18.67 2.12 9.04
N ALA A 476 19.42 3.17 8.70
CA ALA A 476 20.83 3.32 9.10
C ALA A 476 21.00 3.41 10.63
N MET A 477 20.11 4.14 11.31
CA MET A 477 20.09 4.20 12.77
C MET A 477 19.85 2.82 13.38
N ASN A 478 18.95 2.01 12.81
CA ASN A 478 18.71 0.65 13.28
C ASN A 478 19.97 -0.22 13.16
N GLU A 479 20.67 -0.15 12.02
CA GLU A 479 21.93 -0.88 11.78
C GLU A 479 23.04 -0.46 12.77
N GLU A 480 23.12 0.83 13.11
CA GLU A 480 24.09 1.34 14.10
C GLU A 480 23.64 1.15 15.57
N GLY A 481 22.44 0.62 15.82
CA GLY A 481 21.89 0.45 17.17
C GLY A 481 21.44 1.75 17.85
N LEU A 482 21.12 2.78 17.07
CA LEU A 482 20.55 4.06 17.51
C LEU A 482 19.01 4.01 17.54
N ASP A 483 18.46 3.02 18.23
CA ASP A 483 17.03 2.71 18.33
C ASP A 483 16.36 3.27 19.59
N ALA A 484 17.07 4.11 20.35
CA ALA A 484 16.51 4.73 21.54
C ALA A 484 15.29 5.58 21.18
N LYS A 485 14.23 5.44 21.98
CA LYS A 485 12.99 6.17 21.78
C LYS A 485 13.24 7.69 21.68
N HIS A 486 12.79 8.29 20.59
CA HIS A 486 12.98 9.72 20.29
C HIS A 486 14.45 10.17 20.22
N TYR A 487 15.37 9.29 19.82
CA TYR A 487 16.78 9.62 19.71
C TYR A 487 17.02 10.91 18.90
N LEU A 488 17.79 11.80 19.50
CA LEU A 488 18.41 12.97 18.89
C LEU A 488 19.88 12.96 19.28
N SER A 489 20.75 13.39 18.38
CA SER A 489 22.16 13.52 18.72
C SER A 489 22.34 14.61 19.78
N PRO A 490 23.08 14.36 20.88
CA PRO A 490 23.45 15.39 21.83
C PRO A 490 24.20 16.56 21.18
N LEU A 491 24.94 16.32 20.09
CA LEU A 491 25.60 17.38 19.32
C LEU A 491 24.60 18.39 18.72
N SER A 492 23.39 17.93 18.43
CA SER A 492 22.35 18.71 17.74
C SER A 492 21.29 19.27 18.68
N SER A 493 21.10 18.64 19.84
CA SER A 493 20.10 19.02 20.85
C SER A 493 20.72 19.80 22.02
N GLU A 494 21.88 19.35 22.51
CA GLU A 494 22.46 19.80 23.78
C GLU A 494 23.88 20.38 23.64
N HIS A 495 24.34 20.66 22.41
CA HIS A 495 25.73 21.05 22.10
C HIS A 495 26.81 20.06 22.59
N ALA A 496 26.42 18.81 22.85
CA ALA A 496 27.22 17.80 23.54
C ALA A 496 27.79 18.29 24.89
N ILE A 497 27.02 19.11 25.59
CA ILE A 497 27.30 19.57 26.95
C ILE A 497 26.35 18.82 27.89
N ASP A 498 26.92 18.14 28.89
CA ASP A 498 26.14 17.46 29.92
C ASP A 498 25.26 18.48 30.67
N ASP A 499 23.98 18.16 30.81
CA ASP A 499 22.96 18.98 31.48
C ASP A 499 22.91 20.44 30.98
N TYR A 500 22.95 20.64 29.66
CA TYR A 500 23.05 21.97 29.03
C TYR A 500 21.97 22.97 29.51
N TYR A 501 20.72 22.52 29.65
CA TYR A 501 19.62 23.35 30.14
C TYR A 501 19.45 23.33 31.67
N GLY A 502 20.20 22.49 32.39
CA GLY A 502 20.09 22.32 33.83
C GLY A 502 18.88 21.51 34.27
N ASP A 503 18.17 20.87 33.34
CA ASP A 503 16.92 20.13 33.56
C ASP A 503 17.16 18.91 34.45
N GLN A 504 18.31 18.25 34.29
CA GLN A 504 18.68 17.10 35.11
C GLN A 504 18.93 17.55 36.54
N GLN A 505 19.64 18.67 36.73
CA GLN A 505 19.86 19.23 38.05
C GLN A 505 18.55 19.74 38.68
N GLN A 506 17.68 20.39 37.93
CA GLN A 506 16.35 20.80 38.41
C GLN A 506 15.50 19.61 38.86
N PHE A 507 15.54 18.50 38.12
CA PHE A 507 14.83 17.27 38.51
C PHE A 507 15.39 16.66 39.79
N LEU A 508 16.72 16.62 39.95
CA LEU A 508 17.37 16.14 41.16
C LEU A 508 17.03 17.02 42.37
N GLU A 509 17.02 18.34 42.19
CA GLU A 509 16.63 19.30 43.23
C GLU A 509 15.15 19.15 43.62
N ALA A 510 14.25 18.97 42.64
CA ALA A 510 12.83 18.72 42.90
C ALA A 510 12.59 17.40 43.64
N THR A 511 13.27 16.32 43.22
CA THR A 511 13.17 15.00 43.89
C THR A 511 13.71 15.05 45.31
N ALA A 512 14.80 15.81 45.54
CA ALA A 512 15.34 16.00 46.89
C ALA A 512 14.38 16.79 47.79
N ALA A 513 13.72 17.81 47.25
CA ALA A 513 12.71 18.58 47.98
C ALA A 513 11.48 17.73 48.35
N GLU A 514 10.97 16.88 47.45
CA GLU A 514 9.87 15.95 47.76
C GLU A 514 10.26 14.94 48.85
N GLN A 515 11.51 14.46 48.85
CA GLN A 515 12.01 13.55 49.88
C GLN A 515 12.21 14.24 51.25
N GLU A 516 12.54 15.53 51.28
CA GLU A 516 12.60 16.30 52.52
C GLU A 516 11.21 16.56 53.10
N ASP A 517 10.22 16.89 52.26
CA ASP A 517 8.82 17.05 52.68
C ASP A 517 8.23 15.74 53.24
N ASP A 518 8.51 14.58 52.62
CA ASP A 518 8.09 13.25 53.09
C ASP A 518 8.75 12.81 54.42
N LEU A 519 9.85 13.45 54.82
CA LEU A 519 10.54 13.18 56.10
C LEU A 519 10.06 14.10 57.23
N GLU A 520 9.34 15.18 56.93
CA GLU A 520 8.77 16.13 57.89
C GLU A 520 7.30 15.82 58.26
N GLU A 521 6.59 14.96 57.52
CA GLU A 521 5.28 14.35 57.88
C GLU A 521 5.43 13.10 58.77
#